data_AF-A0A351M018-F1
#
_entry.id   AF-A0A351M018-F1
#
_cell.length_a   1.000
_cell.length_b   1.000
_cell.length_c   1.000
_cell.angle_alpha   90.00
_cell.angle_beta   90.00
_cell.angle_gamma   90.00
#
_symmetry.space_group_name_H-M   'P 1'
#
loop_
_entity.id
_entity.type
_entity.pdbx_description
1 polymer ?
#
loop_
_entity_poly.entity_id
_entity_poly.type
_entity_poly.pdbx_seq_one_letter_code
_entity_poly.pdbx_strand_id
1 'polypeptide(L)'
;MLVDLHRLMAPARYLEIGVNEGHSLACAGSGTRLLGVDPSPRVVSLDHPDWSIVEATSEAFFRERDVSDLLGGPVDLAFVDGLHHFEVALADVLS
;
A
#
# COMPACT_ATOMS: atom_id res chain seq x y z
N MET A 1 15.20 -2.65 6.87
CA MET A 1 14.33 -3.81 6.52
C MET A 1 13.36 -3.45 5.39
N LEU A 2 12.38 -2.56 5.59
CA LEU A 2 11.43 -2.21 4.52
C LEU A 2 12.11 -1.48 3.34
N VAL A 3 13.00 -0.51 3.63
CA VAL A 3 13.84 0.14 2.61
C VAL A 3 14.66 -0.87 1.79
N ASP A 4 15.22 -1.89 2.45
CA ASP A 4 16.03 -2.91 1.78
C ASP A 4 15.19 -3.81 0.89
N LEU A 5 13.95 -4.11 1.31
CA LEU A 5 12.98 -4.85 0.51
C LEU A 5 12.55 -4.08 -0.74
N HIS A 6 12.26 -2.78 -0.62
CA HIS A 6 11.96 -1.92 -1.78
C HIS A 6 13.15 -1.82 -2.73
N ARG A 7 14.38 -1.79 -2.22
CA ARG A 7 15.59 -1.81 -3.06
C ARG A 7 15.81 -3.14 -3.77
N LEU A 8 15.52 -4.26 -3.09
CA LEU A 8 15.71 -5.60 -3.66
C LEU A 8 14.65 -5.93 -4.71
N MET A 9 13.38 -5.61 -4.42
CA MET A 9 12.24 -5.96 -5.25
C MET A 9 11.93 -4.91 -6.32
N ALA A 10 12.31 -3.65 -6.09
CA ALA A 10 11.99 -2.51 -6.96
C ALA A 10 10.54 -2.54 -7.49
N PRO A 11 9.53 -2.63 -6.61
CA PRO A 11 8.14 -2.79 -7.03
C PRO A 11 7.69 -1.59 -7.86
N ALA A 12 6.89 -1.82 -8.90
CA ALA A 12 6.26 -0.73 -9.64
C ALA A 12 5.01 -0.21 -8.91
N ARG A 13 4.34 -1.06 -8.13
CA ARG A 13 3.08 -0.77 -7.43
C ARG A 13 3.11 -1.34 -6.02
N TYR A 14 2.95 -0.48 -5.02
CA TYR A 14 3.02 -0.82 -3.61
C TYR A 14 1.74 -0.43 -2.88
N LEU A 15 1.16 -1.39 -2.15
CA LEU A 15 0.00 -1.19 -1.29
C LEU A 15 0.42 -1.21 0.18
N GLU A 16 -0.07 -0.26 0.98
CA GLU A 16 0.09 -0.27 2.43
C GLU A 16 -1.26 -0.15 3.12
N ILE A 17 -1.55 -1.09 4.02
CA ILE A 17 -2.72 -1.04 4.90
C ILE A 17 -2.24 -0.67 6.31
N GLY A 18 -2.84 0.38 6.89
CA GLY A 18 -2.41 0.92 8.18
C GLY A 18 -1.26 1.92 8.04
N VAL A 19 -1.46 2.95 7.22
CA VAL A 19 -0.42 3.93 6.84
C VAL A 19 0.02 4.81 8.02
N ASN A 20 -0.87 5.09 8.96
CA ASN A 20 -0.62 5.99 10.09
C ASN A 20 -0.01 7.34 9.63
N GLU A 21 1.26 7.62 9.94
CA GLU A 21 1.98 8.85 9.58
C GLU A 21 2.69 8.77 8.21
N GLY A 22 2.68 7.61 7.54
CA GLY A 22 3.23 7.43 6.19
C GLY A 22 4.75 7.23 6.14
N HIS A 23 5.40 7.02 7.29
CA HIS A 23 6.84 6.77 7.37
C HIS A 23 7.28 5.52 6.58
N SER A 24 6.49 4.45 6.63
CA SER A 24 6.73 3.22 5.87
C SER A 24 6.48 3.44 4.38
N LEU A 25 5.37 4.10 4.03
CA LEU A 25 5.05 4.49 2.65
C LEU A 25 6.17 5.31 2.00
N ALA A 26 6.75 6.27 2.73
CA ALA A 26 7.85 7.12 2.26
C ALA A 26 9.16 6.35 1.95
N CYS A 27 9.30 5.12 2.42
CA CYS A 27 10.50 4.30 2.17
C CYS A 27 10.55 3.74 0.75
N ALA A 28 9.47 3.85 -0.02
CA ALA A 28 9.40 3.36 -1.37
C ALA A 28 10.28 4.18 -2.34
N GLY A 29 10.75 3.52 -3.39
CA GLY A 29 11.54 4.19 -4.42
C GLY A 29 10.67 5.11 -5.27
N SER A 30 11.24 6.20 -5.79
CA SER A 30 10.53 7.23 -6.57
C SER A 30 9.85 6.74 -7.86
N GLY A 31 10.17 5.51 -8.30
CA GLY A 31 9.53 4.86 -9.44
C GLY A 31 8.35 3.96 -9.09
N THR A 32 8.01 3.83 -7.80
CA THR A 32 6.95 2.96 -7.29
C THR A 32 5.67 3.78 -7.09
N ARG A 33 4.54 3.40 -7.70
CA ARG A 33 3.25 3.98 -7.36
C ARG A 33 2.77 3.47 -6.01
N LEU A 34 2.40 4.38 -5.11
CA LEU A 34 2.01 4.05 -3.74
C LEU A 34 0.51 4.20 -3.52
N LEU A 35 -0.12 3.20 -2.91
CA LEU A 35 -1.49 3.28 -2.43
C LEU A 35 -1.53 2.95 -0.95
N GLY A 36 -2.00 3.88 -0.15
CA GLY A 36 -2.21 3.71 1.28
C GLY A 36 -3.70 3.56 1.61
N VAL A 37 -4.04 2.71 2.57
CA VAL A 37 -5.41 2.58 3.10
C VAL A 37 -5.36 2.64 4.62
N ASP A 38 -6.07 3.58 5.20
CA ASP A 38 -6.11 3.77 6.65
C ASP A 38 -7.45 4.43 7.03
N PRO A 39 -8.17 4.00 8.09
CA PRO A 39 -9.41 4.64 8.52
C PRO A 39 -9.20 6.02 9.16
N SER A 40 -7.97 6.37 9.52
CA SER A 40 -7.62 7.65 10.15
C SER A 40 -6.17 8.04 9.82
N PRO A 41 -5.86 8.29 8.53
CA PRO A 41 -4.51 8.61 8.09
C PRO A 41 -4.04 9.93 8.71
N ARG A 42 -2.78 9.95 9.16
CA ARG A 42 -2.09 11.13 9.68
C ARG A 42 -1.01 11.66 8.73
N VAL A 43 -1.08 11.24 7.47
CA VAL A 43 -0.14 11.67 6.43
C VAL A 43 -0.46 13.09 6.00
N VAL A 44 0.44 14.03 6.30
CA VAL A 44 0.30 15.44 5.90
C VAL A 44 0.91 15.68 4.52
N SER A 45 2.06 15.09 4.25
CA SER A 45 2.73 15.12 2.95
C SER A 45 3.76 14.00 2.88
N LEU A 46 3.98 13.45 1.68
CA LEU A 46 5.07 12.53 1.41
C LEU A 46 5.99 13.13 0.35
N ASP A 47 7.30 12.98 0.55
CA ASP A 47 8.31 13.29 -0.46
C ASP A 47 8.37 12.16 -1.49
N HIS A 48 7.26 11.97 -2.20
CA HIS A 48 7.08 10.92 -3.19
C HIS A 48 6.26 11.46 -4.37
N PRO A 49 6.65 11.19 -5.64
CA PRO A 49 5.98 11.79 -6.80
C PRO A 49 4.63 11.15 -7.15
N ASP A 50 4.41 9.87 -6.81
CA ASP A 50 3.18 9.13 -7.18
C ASP A 50 2.66 8.33 -5.98
N TRP A 51 1.74 8.94 -5.22
CA TRP A 51 1.11 8.31 -4.06
C TRP A 51 -0.35 8.74 -3.92
N SER A 52 -1.14 7.89 -3.28
CA SER A 52 -2.54 8.18 -2.94
C SER A 52 -2.91 7.48 -1.63
N ILE A 53 -3.84 8.08 -0.88
CA ILE A 53 -4.37 7.50 0.36
C ILE A 53 -5.88 7.43 0.27
N VAL A 54 -6.43 6.29 0.69
CA VAL A 54 -7.86 6.07 0.84
C VAL A 54 -8.18 6.01 2.33
N GLU A 55 -9.01 6.95 2.77
CA GLU A 55 -9.52 6.99 4.14
C GLU A 55 -10.65 5.96 4.30
N ALA A 56 -10.30 4.73 4.66
CA ALA A 56 -11.23 3.62 4.84
C ALA A 56 -10.63 2.52 5.71
N THR A 57 -11.48 1.68 6.30
CA THR A 57 -11.01 0.39 6.82
C THR A 57 -10.62 -0.51 5.65
N SER A 58 -9.69 -1.44 5.87
CA SER A 58 -9.29 -2.43 4.87
C SER A 58 -10.50 -3.24 4.37
N GLU A 59 -11.39 -3.63 5.28
CA GLU A 59 -12.61 -4.38 4.96
C GLU A 59 -13.52 -3.64 3.97
N ALA A 60 -13.79 -2.34 4.22
CA ALA A 60 -14.61 -1.54 3.33
C ALA A 60 -13.91 -1.31 1.98
N PHE A 61 -12.60 -1.05 2.02
CA PHE A 61 -11.79 -0.85 0.83
C PHE A 61 -11.84 -2.05 -0.12
N PHE A 62 -11.54 -3.26 0.35
CA PHE A 62 -11.54 -4.47 -0.48
C PHE A 62 -12.95 -4.89 -0.95
N ARG A 63 -14.01 -4.46 -0.25
CA ARG A 63 -15.40 -4.73 -0.69
C ARG A 63 -15.85 -3.82 -1.83
N GLU A 64 -15.38 -2.58 -1.81
CA GLU A 64 -15.93 -1.51 -2.66
C GLU A 64 -15.02 -1.10 -3.82
N ARG A 65 -13.75 -1.50 -3.80
CA ARG A 65 -12.74 -1.04 -4.76
C ARG A 65 -11.88 -2.19 -5.24
N ASP A 66 -11.53 -2.13 -6.52
CA ASP A 66 -10.46 -2.93 -7.09
C ASP A 66 -9.13 -2.19 -6.90
N VAL A 67 -8.19 -2.83 -6.20
CA VAL A 67 -6.86 -2.28 -5.93
C VAL A 67 -6.08 -2.08 -7.24
N SER A 68 -6.27 -2.99 -8.20
CA SER A 68 -5.55 -2.98 -9.46
C SER A 68 -5.96 -1.78 -10.32
N ASP A 69 -7.22 -1.37 -10.26
CA ASP A 69 -7.69 -0.18 -10.96
C ASP A 69 -7.06 1.09 -10.39
N LEU A 70 -6.95 1.18 -9.05
CA LEU A 70 -6.36 2.34 -8.38
C LEU A 70 -4.84 2.44 -8.60
N LEU A 71 -4.15 1.30 -8.66
CA LEU A 71 -2.71 1.24 -8.95
C LEU A 71 -2.39 1.22 -10.45
N GLY A 72 -3.38 1.04 -11.33
CA GLY A 72 -3.18 0.88 -12.78
C GLY A 72 -2.42 -0.42 -13.13
N GLY A 73 -2.71 -1.50 -12.41
CA GLY A 73 -2.14 -2.84 -12.58
C GLY A 73 -2.04 -3.61 -11.26
N PRO A 74 -1.58 -4.88 -11.32
CA PRO A 74 -1.51 -5.75 -10.15
C PRO A 74 -0.55 -5.21 -9.08
N VAL A 75 -0.80 -5.54 -7.82
CA VAL A 75 0.08 -5.17 -6.71
C VAL A 75 1.39 -5.96 -6.80
N ASP A 76 2.54 -5.29 -6.78
CA ASP A 76 3.85 -5.97 -6.79
C ASP A 76 4.35 -6.27 -5.37
N LEU A 77 3.96 -5.41 -4.41
CA LEU A 77 4.31 -5.56 -3.00
C LEU A 77 3.18 -4.98 -2.14
N ALA A 78 2.77 -5.70 -1.10
CA ALA A 78 1.82 -5.22 -0.11
C ALA A 78 2.43 -5.29 1.30
N PHE A 79 2.22 -4.25 2.09
CA PHE A 79 2.53 -4.21 3.52
C PHE A 79 1.25 -4.00 4.31
N VAL A 80 1.06 -4.78 5.38
CA VAL A 80 -0.15 -4.74 6.19
C VAL A 80 0.27 -4.63 7.64
N ASP A 81 0.08 -3.45 8.22
CA ASP A 81 0.35 -3.15 9.63
C ASP A 81 -0.98 -2.90 10.35
N GLY A 82 -1.69 -3.99 10.62
CA GLY A 82 -3.01 -3.99 11.24
C GLY A 82 -3.38 -5.38 11.73
N LEU A 83 -3.90 -5.46 12.96
CA LEU A 83 -4.38 -6.69 13.58
C LEU A 83 -5.56 -7.28 12.77
N HIS A 84 -5.33 -8.49 12.24
CA HIS A 84 -6.26 -9.52 11.74
C HIS A 84 -6.41 -9.66 10.19
N HIS A 85 -6.23 -10.93 9.76
CA HIS A 85 -6.49 -11.52 8.44
C HIS A 85 -5.35 -11.46 7.41
N PHE A 86 -4.22 -12.04 7.85
CA PHE A 86 -2.97 -12.31 7.14
C PHE A 86 -3.04 -13.22 5.89
N GLU A 87 -4.18 -13.81 5.52
CA GLU A 87 -4.18 -14.91 4.52
C GLU A 87 -4.91 -14.63 3.20
N VAL A 88 -5.76 -13.61 3.10
CA VAL A 88 -6.60 -13.41 1.89
C VAL A 88 -5.93 -12.52 0.84
N ALA A 89 -5.21 -11.48 1.25
CA ALA A 89 -4.60 -10.53 0.31
C ALA A 89 -3.43 -11.11 -0.51
N LEU A 90 -2.69 -12.09 0.03
CA LEU A 90 -1.58 -12.72 -0.72
C LEU A 90 -2.09 -13.71 -1.78
N ALA A 91 -3.26 -14.33 -1.57
CA ALA A 91 -3.86 -15.25 -2.52
C ALA A 91 -4.47 -14.52 -3.73
N ASP A 92 -5.09 -13.36 -3.52
CA ASP A 92 -5.68 -12.55 -4.60
C ASP A 92 -4.65 -11.75 -5.42
N VAL A 93 -3.47 -11.45 -4.86
CA VAL A 93 -2.38 -10.75 -5.58
C VAL A 93 -1.56 -11.69 -6.47
N LEU A 94 -1.58 -13.00 -6.21
CA LEU A 94 -0.80 -14.01 -6.94
C LEU A 94 -1.63 -14.84 -7.94
N SER A 95 -2.93 -14.56 -8.13
CA SER A 95 -3.81 -15.30 -9.06
C SER A 95 -3.92 -14.65 -10.43
#